data_AF-A0A9E5N8C9-F1
#
_entry.id   AF-A0A9E5N8C9-F1
#
_cell.length_a   1.000
_cell.length_b   1.000
_cell.length_c   1.000
_cell.angle_alpha   90.00
_cell.angle_beta   90.00
_cell.angle_gamma   90.00
#
_symmetry.space_group_name_H-M   'P 1'
#
loop_
_entity.id
_entity.type
_entity.pdbx_description
1 polymer ?
#
loop_
_entity_poly.entity_id
_entity_poly.type
_entity_poly.pdbx_seq_one_letter_code
_entity_poly.pdbx_strand_id
1 'polypeptide(L)'
;MNRRGPAALSILVVICILVLLWPLEGSIEKQLTEMRPHRQQVQLGGELPGIYRFLQLAGLNALLADLLWMKADDLWHSSSWWQMAPVLEAVVRVDPNYIVACRILAWHYGWNLHTAAQTAVERKMWLQKAADTYERVVRDNPDDYTLWLDKCWFYADRTRQYDKAIESLEEATKRFPEQIDTLDRRLQKMYEKTWRVKDAVRVIKGIIRKRPSDALARRDLEWWENLGEDVNWRWVLEFREHVSRAGRNLPPYRNPFEGTLVDSPPWRDWEQNVMYMDPAWQPDLTGFAYESVFWIFPHRPDLAEEYAKAHPEVGEIKPPETGIPSEAPMVQPGPPGGPGGPFGGPPGGAGPGAHGTHDHSH
;
A
#
# COMPACT_ATOMS: atom_id res chain seq x y z
N MET A 1 63.76 2.31 -30.13
CA MET A 1 63.67 1.95 -28.70
C MET A 1 62.35 2.46 -28.16
N ASN A 2 61.39 1.57 -27.95
CA ASN A 2 60.00 1.92 -27.60
C ASN A 2 59.89 2.35 -26.14
N ARG A 3 59.23 3.49 -25.89
CA ARG A 3 58.88 4.05 -24.58
C ARG A 3 57.90 3.12 -23.83
N ARG A 4 58.38 2.00 -23.27
CA ARG A 4 57.61 1.09 -22.39
C ARG A 4 57.79 1.37 -20.89
N GLY A 5 58.77 2.22 -20.54
CA GLY A 5 59.11 2.56 -19.14
C GLY A 5 57.98 3.15 -18.28
N PRO A 6 57.23 4.17 -18.74
CA PRO A 6 56.23 4.80 -17.89
C PRO A 6 55.00 3.92 -17.63
N ALA A 7 54.56 3.13 -18.63
CA ALA A 7 53.41 2.24 -18.46
C ALA A 7 53.73 1.07 -17.50
N ALA A 8 54.93 0.49 -17.59
CA ALA A 8 55.37 -0.56 -16.67
C ALA A 8 55.49 -0.04 -15.23
N LEU A 9 55.99 1.18 -15.05
CA LEU A 9 56.08 1.82 -13.74
C LEU A 9 54.70 2.09 -13.13
N SER A 10 53.75 2.60 -13.91
CA SER A 10 52.37 2.82 -13.46
C SER A 10 51.68 1.52 -13.07
N ILE A 11 51.86 0.44 -13.84
CA ILE A 11 51.32 -0.89 -13.51
C ILE A 11 51.91 -1.40 -12.18
N LEU A 12 53.22 -1.23 -11.99
CA LEU A 12 53.91 -1.68 -10.78
C LEU A 12 53.48 -0.87 -9.55
N VAL A 13 53.25 0.43 -9.70
CA VAL A 13 52.68 1.29 -8.65
C VAL A 13 51.26 0.85 -8.29
N VAL A 14 50.40 0.56 -9.28
CA VAL A 14 49.05 0.06 -9.02
C VAL A 14 49.10 -1.29 -8.30
N ILE A 15 49.96 -2.22 -8.73
CA ILE A 15 50.15 -3.51 -8.06
C ILE A 15 50.65 -3.31 -6.62
N CYS A 16 51.62 -2.42 -6.39
CA CYS A 16 52.10 -2.12 -5.05
C CYS A 16 51.02 -1.50 -4.16
N ILE A 17 50.19 -0.60 -4.70
CA ILE A 17 49.05 -0.03 -3.97
C ILE A 17 48.03 -1.13 -3.62
N LEU A 18 47.69 -2.01 -4.57
CA LEU A 18 46.78 -3.13 -4.32
C LEU A 18 47.34 -4.10 -3.26
N VAL A 19 48.63 -4.42 -3.29
CA VAL A 19 49.29 -5.28 -2.29
C VAL A 19 49.36 -4.60 -0.92
N LEU A 20 49.60 -3.27 -0.87
CA LEU A 20 49.62 -2.50 0.37
C LEU A 20 48.22 -2.34 0.99
N LEU A 21 47.18 -2.28 0.16
CA LEU A 21 45.78 -2.18 0.60
C LEU A 21 45.14 -3.53 0.92
N TRP A 22 45.72 -4.64 0.47
CA TRP A 22 45.24 -6.01 0.73
C TRP A 22 44.93 -6.32 2.21
N PRO A 23 45.72 -5.90 3.20
CA PRO A 23 45.40 -6.15 4.61
C PRO A 23 44.21 -5.32 5.10
N LEU A 24 44.04 -4.12 4.55
CA LEU A 24 42.92 -3.23 4.85
C LEU A 24 41.63 -3.80 4.25
N GLU A 25 41.72 -4.35 3.03
CA GLU A 25 40.64 -5.03 2.32
C GLU A 25 40.16 -6.25 3.11
N GLY A 26 41.05 -7.10 3.60
CA GLY A 26 40.67 -8.24 4.45
C GLY A 26 39.96 -7.82 5.75
N SER A 27 40.33 -6.67 6.34
CA SER A 27 39.66 -6.16 7.54
C SER A 27 38.30 -5.53 7.23
N ILE A 28 38.19 -4.75 6.15
CA ILE A 28 36.95 -4.14 5.69
C ILE A 28 35.98 -5.22 5.22
N GLU A 29 36.46 -6.18 4.44
CA GLU A 29 35.66 -7.31 3.96
C GLU A 29 35.19 -8.17 5.12
N LYS A 30 36.05 -8.45 6.11
CA LYS A 30 35.64 -9.15 7.33
C LYS A 30 34.55 -8.39 8.10
N GLN A 31 34.73 -7.08 8.32
CA GLN A 31 33.72 -6.23 8.98
C GLN A 31 32.40 -6.18 8.19
N LEU A 32 32.47 -6.02 6.87
CA LEU A 32 31.30 -6.03 6.00
C LEU A 32 30.63 -7.42 5.96
N THR A 33 31.41 -8.50 6.09
CA THR A 33 30.90 -9.88 6.07
C THR A 33 30.24 -10.23 7.40
N GLU A 34 30.80 -9.76 8.51
CA GLU A 34 30.18 -9.80 9.83
C GLU A 34 28.86 -9.00 9.86
N MET A 35 28.79 -7.86 9.17
CA MET A 35 27.54 -7.09 9.02
C MET A 35 26.53 -7.71 8.04
N ARG A 36 26.96 -8.53 7.06
CA ARG A 36 26.11 -9.11 6.01
C ARG A 36 26.49 -10.59 5.74
N PRO A 37 26.05 -11.53 6.59
CA PRO A 37 26.61 -12.88 6.67
C PRO A 37 26.23 -13.84 5.54
N HIS A 38 25.20 -13.54 4.74
CA HIS A 38 24.70 -14.46 3.70
C HIS A 38 24.98 -13.92 2.29
N ARG A 39 26.25 -13.92 1.86
CA ARG A 39 26.64 -13.56 0.49
C ARG A 39 26.88 -14.81 -0.36
N GLN A 40 26.12 -14.94 -1.46
CA GLN A 40 26.39 -15.96 -2.47
C GLN A 40 27.39 -15.41 -3.50
N GLN A 41 28.29 -16.26 -3.97
CA GLN A 41 29.15 -15.93 -5.10
C GLN A 41 28.31 -16.06 -6.38
N VAL A 42 27.77 -14.94 -6.88
CA VAL A 42 26.80 -15.00 -7.98
C VAL A 42 27.41 -14.70 -9.35
N GLN A 43 27.24 -15.64 -10.28
CA GLN A 43 27.43 -15.40 -11.71
C GLN A 43 26.22 -14.65 -12.27
N LEU A 44 26.31 -13.32 -12.33
CA LEU A 44 25.41 -12.47 -13.12
C LEU A 44 25.40 -12.95 -14.58
N GLY A 45 24.22 -13.30 -15.10
CA GLY A 45 24.03 -13.63 -16.51
C GLY A 45 24.15 -12.39 -17.39
N GLY A 46 24.93 -12.49 -18.47
CA GLY A 46 25.33 -11.36 -19.32
C GLY A 46 26.70 -10.80 -18.95
N GLU A 47 27.51 -10.42 -19.94
CA GLU A 47 28.82 -9.82 -19.71
C GLU A 47 28.65 -8.41 -19.12
N LEU A 48 28.82 -8.28 -17.81
CA LEU A 48 29.00 -6.97 -17.20
C LEU A 48 30.23 -6.29 -17.86
N PRO A 49 30.14 -5.03 -18.31
CA PRO A 49 31.28 -4.38 -18.94
C PRO A 49 32.29 -3.87 -17.90
N GLY A 50 33.58 -3.95 -18.22
CA GLY A 50 34.65 -3.24 -17.52
C GLY A 50 34.76 -3.56 -16.02
N ILE A 51 34.74 -2.52 -15.19
CA ILE A 51 35.01 -2.61 -13.74
C ILE A 51 34.05 -3.56 -13.01
N TYR A 52 32.79 -3.64 -13.44
CA TYR A 52 31.80 -4.52 -12.82
C TYR A 52 32.18 -6.00 -12.94
N ARG A 53 32.70 -6.42 -14.11
CA ARG A 53 33.17 -7.79 -14.32
C ARG A 53 34.45 -8.10 -13.59
N PHE A 54 35.37 -7.13 -13.55
CA PHE A 54 36.59 -7.27 -12.76
C PHE A 54 36.27 -7.52 -11.29
N LEU A 55 35.40 -6.70 -10.68
CA LEU A 55 35.02 -6.85 -9.27
C LEU A 55 34.29 -8.18 -9.01
N GLN A 56 33.40 -8.57 -9.92
CA GLN A 56 32.73 -9.87 -9.83
C GLN A 56 33.72 -11.05 -9.84
N LEU A 57 34.68 -11.06 -10.78
CA LEU A 57 35.68 -12.12 -10.90
C LEU A 57 36.68 -12.11 -9.74
N ALA A 58 36.98 -10.92 -9.20
CA ALA A 58 37.82 -10.75 -8.02
C ALA A 58 37.09 -11.15 -6.71
N GLY A 59 35.78 -11.42 -6.75
CA GLY A 59 34.99 -11.75 -5.56
C GLY A 59 34.60 -10.54 -4.70
N LEU A 60 34.86 -9.32 -5.18
CA LEU A 60 34.64 -8.05 -4.48
C LEU A 60 33.17 -7.61 -4.53
N ASN A 61 32.28 -8.50 -4.07
CA ASN A 61 30.83 -8.38 -4.20
C ASN A 61 30.25 -7.16 -3.44
N ALA A 62 30.84 -6.78 -2.30
CA ALA A 62 30.38 -5.60 -1.56
C ALA A 62 30.61 -4.31 -2.37
N LEU A 63 31.84 -4.10 -2.87
CA LEU A 63 32.17 -2.95 -3.70
C LEU A 63 31.40 -2.97 -5.03
N LEU A 64 31.19 -4.16 -5.60
CA LEU A 64 30.35 -4.33 -6.78
C LEU A 64 28.90 -3.88 -6.51
N ALA A 65 28.31 -4.27 -5.39
CA ALA A 65 26.96 -3.89 -4.99
C ALA A 65 26.85 -2.36 -4.79
N ASP A 66 27.84 -1.72 -4.15
CA ASP A 66 27.87 -0.27 -3.95
C ASP A 66 27.99 0.51 -5.27
N LEU A 67 28.83 0.06 -6.21
CA LEU A 67 28.94 0.67 -7.54
C LEU A 67 27.67 0.50 -8.37
N LEU A 68 27.06 -0.68 -8.33
CA LEU A 68 25.77 -0.91 -8.97
C LEU A 68 24.66 -0.07 -8.33
N TRP A 69 24.71 0.13 -7.01
CA TRP A 69 23.79 1.00 -6.29
C TRP A 69 23.93 2.46 -6.73
N MET A 70 25.15 3.00 -6.82
CA MET A 70 25.38 4.35 -7.36
C MET A 70 24.85 4.49 -8.79
N LYS A 71 25.06 3.48 -9.65
CA LYS A 71 24.47 3.47 -10.99
C LYS A 71 22.93 3.47 -10.94
N ALA A 72 22.32 2.74 -10.00
CA ALA A 72 20.87 2.74 -9.84
C ALA A 72 20.36 4.13 -9.40
N ASP A 73 21.10 4.82 -8.53
CA ASP A 73 20.82 6.19 -8.11
C ASP A 73 20.92 7.21 -9.27
N ASP A 74 21.94 7.10 -10.13
CA ASP A 74 22.05 7.92 -11.34
C ASP A 74 20.84 7.72 -12.29
N LEU A 75 20.43 6.46 -12.46
CA LEU A 75 19.27 6.10 -13.29
C LEU A 75 17.96 6.59 -12.69
N TRP A 76 17.85 6.64 -11.36
CA TRP A 76 16.72 7.22 -10.65
C TRP A 76 16.57 8.71 -10.98
N HIS A 77 17.65 9.49 -10.82
CA HIS A 77 17.66 10.92 -11.14
C HIS A 77 17.41 11.19 -12.63
N SER A 78 17.83 10.27 -13.50
CA SER A 78 17.60 10.33 -14.94
C SER A 78 16.22 9.82 -15.37
N SER A 79 15.32 9.49 -14.42
CA SER A 79 13.98 8.92 -14.67
C SER A 79 13.99 7.67 -15.57
N SER A 80 15.11 6.96 -15.61
CA SER A 80 15.34 5.80 -16.46
C SER A 80 14.90 4.52 -15.77
N TRP A 81 13.63 4.49 -15.34
CA TRP A 81 13.06 3.46 -14.47
C TRP A 81 13.24 2.04 -15.03
N TRP A 82 13.00 1.85 -16.33
CA TRP A 82 13.17 0.56 -17.01
C TRP A 82 14.59 0.01 -16.94
N GLN A 83 15.59 0.89 -17.03
CA GLN A 83 17.00 0.51 -16.96
C GLN A 83 17.48 0.32 -15.52
N MET A 84 16.83 0.99 -14.56
CA MET A 84 17.15 0.87 -13.15
C MET A 84 16.82 -0.53 -12.61
N ALA A 85 15.70 -1.11 -13.02
CA ALA A 85 15.25 -2.43 -12.56
C ALA A 85 16.30 -3.55 -12.67
N PRO A 86 16.92 -3.83 -13.85
CA PRO A 86 17.94 -4.86 -13.95
C PRO A 86 19.22 -4.54 -13.16
N VAL A 87 19.52 -3.26 -12.92
CA VAL A 87 20.66 -2.84 -12.07
C VAL A 87 20.36 -3.16 -10.60
N LEU A 88 19.18 -2.77 -10.10
CA LEU A 88 18.75 -3.11 -8.75
C LEU A 88 18.64 -4.63 -8.54
N GLU A 89 18.16 -5.38 -9.53
CA GLU A 89 18.18 -6.85 -9.50
C GLU A 89 19.60 -7.40 -9.37
N ALA A 90 20.58 -6.78 -10.04
CA ALA A 90 21.98 -7.16 -9.90
C ALA A 90 22.52 -6.85 -8.50
N VAL A 91 22.19 -5.69 -7.92
CA VAL A 91 22.55 -5.35 -6.52
C VAL A 91 22.01 -6.42 -5.56
N VAL A 92 20.70 -6.69 -5.60
CA VAL A 92 20.04 -7.66 -4.71
C VAL A 92 20.57 -9.08 -4.93
N ARG A 93 20.95 -9.43 -6.16
CA ARG A 93 21.54 -10.73 -6.47
C ARG A 93 22.95 -10.87 -5.89
N VAL A 94 23.77 -9.82 -5.98
CA VAL A 94 25.15 -9.81 -5.46
C VAL A 94 25.16 -9.74 -3.92
N ASP A 95 24.25 -8.97 -3.34
CA ASP A 95 24.09 -8.84 -1.90
C ASP A 95 22.60 -8.85 -1.49
N PRO A 96 22.04 -10.04 -1.18
CA PRO A 96 20.66 -10.18 -0.74
C PRO A 96 20.34 -9.50 0.59
N ASN A 97 21.36 -9.15 1.39
CA ASN A 97 21.22 -8.43 2.66
C ASN A 97 21.38 -6.92 2.50
N TYR A 98 21.49 -6.41 1.27
CA TYR A 98 21.42 -4.98 1.01
C TYR A 98 19.96 -4.51 1.12
N ILE A 99 19.48 -4.41 2.36
CA ILE A 99 18.07 -4.16 2.70
C ILE A 99 17.49 -2.96 1.93
N VAL A 100 18.20 -1.84 1.86
CA VAL A 100 17.73 -0.64 1.15
C VAL A 100 17.50 -0.93 -0.34
N ALA A 101 18.42 -1.63 -1.00
CA ALA A 101 18.25 -2.00 -2.41
C ALA A 101 17.10 -2.99 -2.61
N CYS A 102 16.94 -3.97 -1.71
CA CYS A 102 15.83 -4.91 -1.72
C CYS A 102 14.47 -4.20 -1.60
N ARG A 103 14.34 -3.27 -0.64
CA ARG A 103 13.14 -2.46 -0.41
C ARG A 103 12.81 -1.61 -1.63
N ILE A 104 13.80 -0.91 -2.16
CA ILE A 104 13.64 -0.03 -3.32
C ILE A 104 13.31 -0.84 -4.57
N LEU A 105 13.90 -2.01 -4.78
CA LEU A 105 13.54 -2.88 -5.91
C LEU A 105 12.06 -3.30 -5.86
N ALA A 106 11.61 -3.82 -4.71
CA ALA A 106 10.23 -4.27 -4.54
C ALA A 106 9.22 -3.11 -4.71
N TRP A 107 9.53 -1.96 -4.10
CA TRP A 107 8.74 -0.74 -4.26
C TRP A 107 8.76 -0.24 -5.71
N HIS A 108 9.91 -0.25 -6.38
CA HIS A 108 10.05 0.20 -7.76
C HIS A 108 9.19 -0.61 -8.72
N TYR A 109 9.09 -1.93 -8.53
CA TYR A 109 8.15 -2.76 -9.27
C TYR A 109 6.69 -2.38 -9.02
N GLY A 110 6.29 -2.27 -7.74
CA GLY A 110 4.88 -2.07 -7.36
C GLY A 110 4.32 -0.68 -7.67
N TRP A 111 5.18 0.34 -7.74
CA TRP A 111 4.79 1.73 -7.95
C TRP A 111 5.26 2.26 -9.30
N ASN A 112 6.57 2.34 -9.55
CA ASN A 112 7.09 3.02 -10.73
C ASN A 112 6.85 2.22 -12.01
N LEU A 113 7.32 0.98 -12.08
CA LEU A 113 7.15 0.16 -13.30
C LEU A 113 5.70 -0.23 -13.53
N HIS A 114 4.96 -0.52 -12.45
CA HIS A 114 3.52 -0.68 -12.55
C HIS A 114 2.83 0.55 -13.15
N THR A 115 3.14 1.76 -12.67
CA THR A 115 2.51 2.99 -13.19
C THR A 115 2.96 3.30 -14.62
N ALA A 116 4.23 3.02 -14.96
CA ALA A 116 4.77 3.23 -16.30
C ALA A 116 4.29 2.20 -17.33
N ALA A 117 3.77 1.04 -16.87
CA ALA A 117 3.32 -0.02 -17.75
C ALA A 117 2.07 0.38 -18.55
N GLN A 118 2.14 0.16 -19.87
CA GLN A 118 1.11 0.58 -20.80
C GLN A 118 -0.09 -0.38 -20.79
N THR A 119 0.18 -1.68 -20.62
CA THR A 119 -0.86 -2.72 -20.68
C THR A 119 -1.30 -3.21 -19.31
N ALA A 120 -2.54 -3.69 -19.21
CA ALA A 120 -3.05 -4.31 -17.98
C ALA A 120 -2.27 -5.58 -17.60
N VAL A 121 -1.77 -6.31 -18.60
CA VAL A 121 -0.96 -7.52 -18.40
C VAL A 121 0.37 -7.18 -17.73
N GLU A 122 1.09 -6.18 -18.25
CA GLU A 122 2.34 -5.71 -17.64
C GLU A 122 2.12 -5.15 -16.23
N ARG A 123 1.04 -4.37 -16.03
CA ARG A 123 0.68 -3.86 -14.70
C ARG A 123 0.51 -4.99 -13.68
N LYS A 124 -0.18 -6.07 -14.06
CA LYS A 124 -0.36 -7.26 -13.21
C LYS A 124 0.97 -7.98 -12.98
N MET A 125 1.78 -8.14 -14.03
CA MET A 125 3.11 -8.75 -13.93
C MET A 125 4.02 -8.01 -12.94
N TRP A 126 4.06 -6.67 -12.98
CA TRP A 126 4.89 -5.88 -12.05
C TRP A 126 4.40 -5.96 -10.60
N LEU A 127 3.09 -6.00 -10.37
CA LEU A 127 2.55 -6.25 -9.03
C LEU A 127 2.93 -7.66 -8.54
N GLN A 128 2.86 -8.67 -9.40
CA GLN A 128 3.28 -10.03 -9.03
C GLN A 128 4.77 -10.05 -8.69
N LYS A 129 5.62 -9.42 -9.51
CA LYS A 129 7.06 -9.35 -9.27
C LYS A 129 7.40 -8.61 -7.97
N ALA A 130 6.65 -7.55 -7.64
CA ALA A 130 6.77 -6.87 -6.36
C ALA A 130 6.39 -7.78 -5.19
N ALA A 131 5.25 -8.47 -5.28
CA ALA A 131 4.80 -9.43 -4.26
C ALA A 131 5.85 -10.52 -4.02
N ASP A 132 6.32 -11.19 -5.08
CA ASP A 132 7.34 -12.24 -5.00
C ASP A 132 8.64 -11.72 -4.39
N THR A 133 9.01 -10.47 -4.70
CA THR A 133 10.21 -9.84 -4.15
C THR A 133 10.04 -9.56 -2.65
N TYR A 134 8.90 -9.01 -2.21
CA TYR A 134 8.63 -8.80 -0.78
C TYR A 134 8.62 -10.12 0.00
N GLU A 135 7.96 -11.15 -0.52
CA GLU A 135 7.93 -12.48 0.10
C GLU A 135 9.35 -13.06 0.26
N ARG A 136 10.14 -13.02 -0.82
CA ARG A 136 11.53 -13.48 -0.81
C ARG A 136 12.38 -12.68 0.18
N VAL A 137 12.33 -11.36 0.11
CA VAL A 137 13.20 -10.48 0.90
C VAL A 137 12.89 -10.61 2.40
N VAL A 138 11.62 -10.70 2.79
CA VAL A 138 11.23 -10.96 4.19
C VAL A 138 11.69 -12.34 4.65
N ARG A 139 11.54 -13.37 3.81
CA ARG A 139 12.00 -14.73 4.15
C ARG A 139 13.52 -14.78 4.34
N ASP A 140 14.26 -14.11 3.47
CA ASP A 140 15.72 -14.14 3.46
C ASP A 140 16.33 -13.20 4.53
N ASN A 141 15.59 -12.16 4.92
CA ASN A 141 15.98 -11.17 5.94
C ASN A 141 14.89 -11.00 7.02
N PRO A 142 14.56 -12.07 7.78
CA PRO A 142 13.37 -12.07 8.61
C PRO A 142 13.48 -11.19 9.86
N ASP A 143 14.70 -10.78 10.24
CA ASP A 143 15.02 -9.99 11.43
C ASP A 143 14.92 -8.47 11.24
N ASP A 144 14.58 -7.99 10.03
CA ASP A 144 14.31 -6.57 9.79
C ASP A 144 12.81 -6.30 9.75
N TYR A 145 12.27 -5.72 10.83
CA TYR A 145 10.85 -5.40 10.94
C TYR A 145 10.35 -4.41 9.87
N THR A 146 11.24 -3.61 9.26
CA THR A 146 10.85 -2.65 8.21
C THR A 146 10.43 -3.35 6.93
N LEU A 147 10.99 -4.52 6.64
CA LEU A 147 10.58 -5.35 5.49
C LEU A 147 9.16 -5.88 5.64
N TRP A 148 8.77 -6.25 6.86
CA TRP A 148 7.40 -6.68 7.16
C TRP A 148 6.39 -5.54 6.98
N LEU A 149 6.78 -4.31 7.37
CA LEU A 149 5.97 -3.12 7.15
C LEU A 149 5.81 -2.79 5.68
N ASP A 150 6.88 -2.85 4.89
CA ASP A 150 6.82 -2.58 3.46
C ASP A 150 5.98 -3.64 2.73
N LYS A 151 6.14 -4.93 3.11
CA LYS A 151 5.30 -6.03 2.61
C LYS A 151 3.82 -5.79 2.95
N CYS A 152 3.51 -5.45 4.21
CA CYS A 152 2.16 -5.08 4.63
C CYS A 152 1.62 -3.91 3.79
N TRP A 153 2.41 -2.84 3.66
CA TRP A 153 1.98 -1.63 2.97
C TRP A 153 1.72 -1.91 1.49
N PHE A 154 2.58 -2.69 0.83
CA PHE A 154 2.36 -3.14 -0.54
C PHE A 154 1.04 -3.91 -0.68
N TYR A 155 0.77 -4.89 0.19
CA TYR A 155 -0.46 -5.67 0.11
C TYR A 155 -1.70 -4.81 0.36
N ALA A 156 -1.67 -3.94 1.37
CA ALA A 156 -2.79 -3.07 1.71
C ALA A 156 -3.06 -1.98 0.64
N ASP A 157 -2.01 -1.34 0.12
CA ASP A 157 -2.12 -0.19 -0.79
C ASP A 157 -2.25 -0.59 -2.25
N ARG A 158 -1.34 -1.46 -2.73
CA ARG A 158 -1.14 -1.72 -4.16
C ARG A 158 -2.02 -2.84 -4.70
N THR A 159 -2.28 -3.84 -3.88
CA THR A 159 -3.07 -4.99 -4.31
C THR A 159 -4.38 -5.14 -3.56
N ARG A 160 -4.61 -4.32 -2.52
CA ARG A 160 -5.78 -4.38 -1.65
C ARG A 160 -6.03 -5.78 -1.07
N GLN A 161 -4.97 -6.56 -0.87
CA GLN A 161 -5.00 -7.88 -0.24
C GLN A 161 -4.74 -7.73 1.26
N TYR A 162 -5.72 -7.19 1.98
CA TYR A 162 -5.50 -6.81 3.37
C TYR A 162 -5.42 -7.99 4.33
N ASP A 163 -5.98 -9.15 3.98
CA ASP A 163 -5.73 -10.38 4.74
C ASP A 163 -4.24 -10.71 4.76
N LYS A 164 -3.56 -10.62 3.61
CA LYS A 164 -2.09 -10.79 3.55
C LYS A 164 -1.34 -9.71 4.30
N ALA A 165 -1.85 -8.48 4.28
CA ALA A 165 -1.26 -7.38 5.05
C ALA A 165 -1.38 -7.63 6.56
N ILE A 166 -2.56 -8.07 7.02
CA ILE A 166 -2.85 -8.44 8.42
C ILE A 166 -1.98 -9.63 8.82
N GLU A 167 -1.94 -10.72 8.04
CA GLU A 167 -1.11 -11.89 8.29
C GLU A 167 0.37 -11.51 8.45
N SER A 168 0.87 -10.64 7.57
CA SER A 168 2.25 -10.13 7.65
C SER A 168 2.50 -9.37 8.96
N LEU A 169 1.54 -8.57 9.40
CA LEU A 169 1.65 -7.81 10.65
C LEU A 169 1.48 -8.69 11.90
N GLU A 170 0.59 -9.69 11.85
CA GLU A 170 0.43 -10.67 12.93
C GLU A 170 1.73 -11.45 13.15
N GLU A 171 2.41 -11.85 12.08
CA GLU A 171 3.70 -12.52 12.20
C GLU A 171 4.78 -11.56 12.70
N ALA A 172 4.83 -10.35 12.16
CA ALA A 172 5.79 -9.34 12.58
C ALA A 172 5.63 -8.95 14.06
N THR A 173 4.40 -8.77 14.56
CA THR A 173 4.14 -8.42 15.97
C THR A 173 4.51 -9.53 16.94
N LYS A 174 4.46 -10.81 16.52
CA LYS A 174 4.98 -11.94 17.31
C LYS A 174 6.50 -11.93 17.36
N ARG A 175 7.15 -11.62 16.22
CA ARG A 175 8.61 -11.63 16.10
C ARG A 175 9.28 -10.44 16.78
N PHE A 176 8.65 -9.27 16.71
CA PHE A 176 9.18 -8.00 17.24
C PHE A 176 8.21 -7.39 18.26
N PRO A 177 7.99 -8.05 19.41
CA PRO A 177 6.98 -7.62 20.39
C PRO A 177 7.25 -6.24 21.01
N GLU A 178 8.48 -5.72 20.90
CA GLU A 178 8.92 -4.40 21.34
C GLU A 178 8.48 -3.26 20.42
N GLN A 179 8.19 -3.55 19.15
CA GLN A 179 7.87 -2.56 18.11
C GLN A 179 6.41 -2.09 18.16
N ILE A 180 5.91 -1.80 19.37
CA ILE A 180 4.50 -1.51 19.67
C ILE A 180 3.98 -0.30 18.86
N ASP A 181 4.73 0.80 18.84
CA ASP A 181 4.32 2.05 18.16
C ASP A 181 4.19 1.90 16.64
N THR A 182 4.78 0.84 16.09
CA THR A 182 4.86 0.65 14.66
C THR A 182 4.03 -0.56 14.22
N LEU A 183 4.35 -1.76 14.71
CA LEU A 183 3.71 -3.00 14.26
C LEU A 183 2.33 -3.18 14.89
N ASP A 184 2.21 -3.18 16.23
CA ASP A 184 0.91 -3.33 16.90
C ASP A 184 -0.04 -2.20 16.48
N ARG A 185 0.46 -0.96 16.37
CA ARG A 185 -0.34 0.17 15.87
C ARG A 185 -0.78 0.00 14.43
N ARG A 186 0.09 -0.47 13.54
CA ARG A 186 -0.31 -0.73 12.15
C ARG A 186 -1.32 -1.88 12.07
N LEU A 187 -1.16 -2.92 12.88
CA LEU A 187 -2.09 -4.06 12.95
C LEU A 187 -3.47 -3.61 13.45
N GLN A 188 -3.50 -2.84 14.54
CA GLN A 188 -4.72 -2.18 15.04
C GLN A 188 -5.40 -1.42 13.90
N LYS A 189 -4.69 -0.48 13.25
CA LYS A 189 -5.27 0.35 12.18
C LYS A 189 -5.76 -0.48 10.99
N MET A 190 -5.12 -1.62 10.70
CA MET A 190 -5.57 -2.50 9.63
C MET A 190 -6.88 -3.20 9.99
N TYR A 191 -7.01 -3.71 11.22
CA TYR A 191 -8.27 -4.28 11.69
C TYR A 191 -9.40 -3.25 11.71
N GLU A 192 -9.14 -2.04 12.20
CA GLU A 192 -10.09 -0.92 12.17
C GLU A 192 -10.55 -0.61 10.74
N LYS A 193 -9.61 -0.52 9.79
CA LYS A 193 -9.91 -0.27 8.37
C LYS A 193 -10.77 -1.38 7.75
N THR A 194 -10.58 -2.62 8.19
CA THR A 194 -11.35 -3.80 7.74
C THR A 194 -12.63 -4.05 8.53
N TRP A 195 -12.98 -3.19 9.50
CA TRP A 195 -14.11 -3.39 10.42
C TRP A 195 -14.06 -4.68 11.24
N ARG A 196 -12.86 -5.20 11.52
CA ARG A 196 -12.64 -6.35 12.41
C ARG A 196 -12.55 -5.88 13.86
N VAL A 197 -13.68 -5.38 14.38
CA VAL A 197 -13.74 -4.68 15.68
C VAL A 197 -13.20 -5.53 16.83
N LYS A 198 -13.58 -6.81 16.92
CA LYS A 198 -13.08 -7.74 17.96
C LYS A 198 -11.57 -7.84 17.96
N ASP A 199 -10.97 -7.94 16.78
CA ASP A 199 -9.52 -8.10 16.64
C ASP A 199 -8.81 -6.77 16.92
N ALA A 200 -9.36 -5.64 16.46
CA ALA A 200 -8.86 -4.31 16.81
C ALA A 200 -8.85 -4.09 18.33
N VAL A 201 -9.97 -4.37 19.02
CA VAL A 201 -10.09 -4.29 20.49
C VAL A 201 -9.08 -5.21 21.17
N ARG A 202 -8.89 -6.45 20.67
CA ARG A 202 -7.89 -7.39 21.21
C ARG A 202 -6.48 -6.82 21.12
N VAL A 203 -6.10 -6.24 19.98
CA VAL A 203 -4.78 -5.62 19.79
C VAL A 203 -4.63 -4.40 20.68
N ILE A 204 -5.64 -3.53 20.76
CA ILE A 204 -5.63 -2.34 21.63
C ILE A 204 -5.42 -2.73 23.11
N LYS A 205 -6.16 -3.73 23.60
CA LYS A 205 -5.96 -4.28 24.96
C LYS A 205 -4.54 -4.85 25.13
N GLY A 206 -3.99 -5.47 24.09
CA GLY A 206 -2.58 -5.87 24.03
C GLY A 206 -1.61 -4.70 24.22
N ILE A 207 -1.80 -3.61 23.47
CA ILE A 207 -0.99 -2.39 23.56
C ILE A 207 -1.07 -1.80 24.97
N ILE A 208 -2.27 -1.66 25.55
CA ILE A 208 -2.46 -1.11 26.91
C ILE A 208 -1.77 -1.98 27.96
N ARG A 209 -1.84 -3.31 27.85
CA ARG A 209 -1.12 -4.21 28.77
C ARG A 209 0.38 -4.01 28.73
N LYS A 210 0.95 -3.83 27.53
CA LYS A 210 2.39 -3.56 27.35
C LYS A 210 2.75 -2.13 27.77
N ARG A 211 1.85 -1.16 27.58
CA ARG A 211 2.04 0.28 27.86
C ARG A 211 0.78 0.89 28.51
N PRO A 212 0.62 0.76 29.84
CA PRO A 212 -0.59 1.23 30.53
C PRO A 212 -0.84 2.74 30.45
N SER A 213 0.23 3.53 30.26
CA SER A 213 0.15 4.98 30.12
C SER A 213 -0.28 5.46 28.73
N ASP A 214 -0.42 4.56 27.74
CA ASP A 214 -0.75 4.92 26.37
C ASP A 214 -2.17 5.53 26.29
N ALA A 215 -2.21 6.86 26.11
CA ALA A 215 -3.47 7.61 26.04
C ALA A 215 -4.23 7.34 24.73
N LEU A 216 -3.51 7.13 23.62
CA LEU A 216 -4.13 6.87 22.32
C LEU A 216 -4.81 5.50 22.31
N ALA A 217 -4.18 4.48 22.90
CA ALA A 217 -4.77 3.15 22.98
C ALA A 217 -6.01 3.14 23.89
N ARG A 218 -5.99 3.86 25.01
CA ARG A 218 -7.17 3.99 25.90
C ARG A 218 -8.34 4.69 25.21
N ARG A 219 -8.07 5.80 24.52
CA ARG A 219 -9.09 6.50 23.72
C ARG A 219 -9.67 5.58 22.64
N ASP A 220 -8.80 4.88 21.91
CA ASP A 220 -9.24 3.98 20.85
C ASP A 220 -10.05 2.81 21.42
N LEU A 221 -9.68 2.29 22.61
CA LEU A 221 -10.44 1.25 23.29
C LEU A 221 -11.84 1.72 23.67
N GLU A 222 -11.95 2.87 24.33
CA GLU A 222 -13.22 3.48 24.71
C GLU A 222 -14.11 3.71 23.48
N TRP A 223 -13.52 4.22 22.39
CA TRP A 223 -14.24 4.42 21.13
C TRP A 223 -14.85 3.12 20.60
N TRP A 224 -14.05 2.05 20.48
CA TRP A 224 -14.52 0.78 19.92
C TRP A 224 -15.43 -0.02 20.87
N GLU A 225 -15.26 0.09 22.19
CA GLU A 225 -16.15 -0.54 23.17
C GLU A 225 -17.52 0.14 23.21
N ASN A 226 -17.58 1.46 23.02
CA ASN A 226 -18.84 2.20 22.93
C ASN A 226 -19.58 1.93 21.60
N LEU A 227 -18.84 1.86 20.49
CA LEU A 227 -19.42 1.58 19.17
C LEU A 227 -19.93 0.14 19.03
N GLY A 228 -19.19 -0.80 19.63
CA GLY A 228 -19.51 -2.23 19.57
C GLY A 228 -19.35 -2.82 18.16
N GLU A 229 -20.07 -3.92 17.92
CA GLU A 229 -20.04 -4.68 16.65
C GLU A 229 -21.19 -4.31 15.70
N ASP A 230 -22.02 -3.35 16.08
CA ASP A 230 -23.19 -3.01 15.30
C ASP A 230 -22.77 -2.33 13.98
N VAL A 231 -23.03 -3.05 12.88
CA VAL A 231 -22.71 -2.63 11.52
C VAL A 231 -23.48 -1.36 11.12
N ASN A 232 -24.59 -1.04 11.78
CA ASN A 232 -25.31 0.21 11.53
C ASN A 232 -24.44 1.43 11.85
N TRP A 233 -23.62 1.37 12.90
CA TRP A 233 -22.66 2.44 13.22
C TRP A 233 -21.67 2.69 12.10
N ARG A 234 -21.17 1.63 11.46
CA ARG A 234 -20.33 1.76 10.29
C ARG A 234 -21.05 2.52 9.18
N TRP A 235 -22.24 2.06 8.81
CA TRP A 235 -22.96 2.57 7.66
C TRP A 235 -23.43 4.01 7.88
N VAL A 236 -23.82 4.37 9.10
CA VAL A 236 -24.15 5.76 9.46
C VAL A 236 -22.91 6.66 9.36
N LEU A 237 -21.76 6.22 9.87
CA LEU A 237 -20.50 6.99 9.75
C LEU A 237 -20.05 7.14 8.29
N GLU A 238 -20.14 6.07 7.50
CA GLU A 238 -19.82 6.07 6.07
C GLU A 238 -20.77 6.99 5.28
N PHE A 239 -22.06 6.96 5.59
CA PHE A 239 -23.06 7.85 4.98
C PHE A 239 -22.78 9.31 5.30
N ARG A 240 -22.51 9.63 6.57
CA ARG A 240 -22.18 10.99 7.01
C ARG A 240 -20.93 11.54 6.30
N GLU A 241 -19.87 10.72 6.22
CA GLU A 241 -18.66 11.10 5.47
C GLU A 241 -18.99 11.31 4.00
N HIS A 242 -19.81 10.44 3.41
CA HIS A 242 -20.24 10.61 2.02
C HIS A 242 -20.96 11.95 1.79
N VAL A 243 -21.95 12.29 2.62
CA VAL A 243 -22.69 13.56 2.52
C VAL A 243 -21.75 14.75 2.68
N SER A 244 -20.82 14.70 3.64
CA SER A 244 -19.82 15.75 3.85
C SER A 244 -18.93 15.96 2.63
N ARG A 245 -18.52 14.87 1.96
CA ARG A 245 -17.70 14.91 0.75
C ARG A 245 -18.46 15.41 -0.46
N ALA A 246 -19.72 14.98 -0.63
CA ALA A 246 -20.60 15.44 -1.69
C ALA A 246 -20.79 16.97 -1.61
N GLY A 247 -21.01 17.51 -0.40
CA GLY A 247 -21.08 18.96 -0.16
C GLY A 247 -19.78 19.72 -0.48
N ARG A 248 -18.64 19.02 -0.58
CA ARG A 248 -17.33 19.57 -0.97
C ARG A 248 -16.93 19.25 -2.41
N ASN A 249 -17.83 18.67 -3.20
CA ASN A 249 -17.55 18.18 -4.55
C ASN A 249 -16.35 17.22 -4.62
N LEU A 250 -16.20 16.37 -3.59
CA LEU A 250 -15.16 15.35 -3.53
C LEU A 250 -15.72 14.01 -4.02
N PRO A 251 -14.86 13.13 -4.61
CA PRO A 251 -15.27 11.79 -4.96
C PRO A 251 -15.88 11.08 -3.73
N PRO A 252 -16.94 10.28 -3.92
CA PRO A 252 -17.57 9.52 -2.84
C PRO A 252 -16.54 8.79 -1.97
N TYR A 253 -16.77 8.75 -0.66
CA TYR A 253 -16.02 7.81 0.17
C TYR A 253 -16.28 6.40 -0.35
N ARG A 254 -15.19 5.62 -0.48
CA ARG A 254 -15.23 4.22 -0.89
C ARG A 254 -14.44 3.45 0.13
N ASN A 255 -15.11 2.75 1.04
CA ASN A 255 -14.42 1.75 1.81
C ASN A 255 -13.91 0.70 0.80
N PRO A 256 -12.59 0.45 0.73
CA PRO A 256 -12.02 -0.42 -0.29
C PRO A 256 -12.44 -1.89 -0.18
N PHE A 257 -13.22 -2.23 0.85
CA PHE A 257 -13.71 -3.57 1.17
C PHE A 257 -15.21 -3.77 1.01
N GLU A 258 -15.98 -2.71 0.78
CA GLU A 258 -17.41 -2.82 0.49
C GLU A 258 -17.63 -3.75 -0.72
N GLY A 259 -18.52 -4.74 -0.56
CA GLY A 259 -18.78 -5.79 -1.55
C GLY A 259 -17.76 -6.92 -1.59
N THR A 260 -16.82 -7.01 -0.65
CA THR A 260 -15.84 -8.12 -0.57
C THR A 260 -15.84 -8.78 0.81
N LEU A 261 -15.06 -8.23 1.74
CA LEU A 261 -15.00 -8.66 3.13
C LEU A 261 -16.10 -8.03 3.97
N VAL A 262 -16.68 -6.92 3.50
CA VAL A 262 -17.78 -6.27 4.18
C VAL A 262 -18.87 -5.97 3.18
N ASP A 263 -20.11 -6.15 3.60
CA ASP A 263 -21.28 -5.89 2.79
C ASP A 263 -21.30 -4.43 2.28
N SER A 264 -21.83 -4.26 1.08
CA SER A 264 -22.15 -2.93 0.57
C SER A 264 -23.12 -2.25 1.54
N PRO A 265 -22.99 -0.92 1.74
CA PRO A 265 -23.89 -0.24 2.63
C PRO A 265 -25.32 -0.30 2.05
N PRO A 266 -26.34 -0.32 2.91
CA PRO A 266 -27.75 -0.44 2.53
C PRO A 266 -28.31 0.85 1.89
N TRP A 267 -27.44 1.71 1.39
CA TRP A 267 -27.80 2.96 0.76
C TRP A 267 -27.00 3.24 -0.51
N ARG A 268 -26.32 2.21 -1.05
CA ARG A 268 -25.52 2.37 -2.26
C ARG A 268 -25.33 1.08 -3.02
N ASP A 269 -25.46 1.19 -4.34
CA ASP A 269 -25.04 0.18 -5.29
C ASP A 269 -23.79 0.68 -6.02
N TRP A 270 -22.69 -0.05 -5.87
CA TRP A 270 -21.43 0.25 -6.54
C TRP A 270 -21.37 -0.20 -8.00
N GLU A 271 -22.09 -1.26 -8.35
CA GLU A 271 -22.13 -1.79 -9.71
C GLU A 271 -22.89 -0.83 -10.62
N GLN A 272 -24.00 -0.30 -10.09
CA GLN A 272 -24.82 0.67 -10.80
C GLN A 272 -24.34 2.11 -10.60
N ASN A 273 -23.41 2.33 -9.66
CA ASN A 273 -22.95 3.65 -9.22
C ASN A 273 -24.12 4.58 -8.85
N VAL A 274 -25.14 4.00 -8.19
CA VAL A 274 -26.39 4.65 -7.82
C VAL A 274 -26.49 4.68 -6.30
N MET A 275 -26.93 5.82 -5.76
CA MET A 275 -27.37 5.90 -4.37
C MET A 275 -28.81 5.46 -4.27
N TYR A 276 -29.12 4.63 -3.29
CA TYR A 276 -30.48 4.27 -2.94
C TYR A 276 -30.61 4.26 -1.43
N MET A 277 -31.75 3.90 -0.87
CA MET A 277 -31.87 3.62 0.56
C MET A 277 -32.71 2.37 0.65
N ASP A 278 -32.11 1.25 1.06
CA ASP A 278 -32.79 -0.03 1.17
C ASP A 278 -33.95 0.14 2.17
N PRO A 279 -35.22 -0.03 1.72
CA PRO A 279 -36.36 0.05 2.63
C PRO A 279 -36.33 -1.04 3.71
N ALA A 280 -35.63 -2.15 3.48
CA ALA A 280 -35.48 -3.24 4.45
C ALA A 280 -34.44 -2.93 5.54
N TRP A 281 -33.58 -1.92 5.34
CA TRP A 281 -32.61 -1.51 6.36
C TRP A 281 -33.31 -0.72 7.46
N GLN A 282 -33.46 -1.30 8.64
CA GLN A 282 -34.10 -0.68 9.79
C GLN A 282 -33.09 -0.57 10.95
N PRO A 283 -32.09 0.34 10.86
CA PRO A 283 -31.12 0.55 11.92
C PRO A 283 -31.78 1.20 13.15
N ASP A 284 -31.34 0.85 14.35
CA ASP A 284 -31.66 1.65 15.52
C ASP A 284 -30.81 2.93 15.52
N LEU A 285 -31.42 4.04 15.12
CA LEU A 285 -30.75 5.33 15.07
C LEU A 285 -30.80 6.08 16.41
N THR A 286 -31.57 5.62 17.40
CA THR A 286 -31.77 6.33 18.68
C THR A 286 -30.50 6.38 19.53
N GLY A 287 -29.56 5.46 19.31
CA GLY A 287 -28.24 5.50 19.95
C GLY A 287 -27.31 6.60 19.43
N PHE A 288 -27.66 7.30 18.35
CA PHE A 288 -26.80 8.28 17.70
C PHE A 288 -27.16 9.72 18.09
N ALA A 289 -26.14 10.58 18.17
CA ALA A 289 -26.35 12.02 18.21
C ALA A 289 -27.06 12.49 16.93
N TYR A 290 -28.02 13.41 17.07
CA TYR A 290 -28.86 13.90 15.97
C TYR A 290 -28.03 14.35 14.77
N GLU A 291 -26.93 15.06 14.99
CA GLU A 291 -26.02 15.56 13.95
C GLU A 291 -25.35 14.45 13.12
N SER A 292 -25.32 13.22 13.64
CA SER A 292 -24.75 12.08 12.93
C SER A 292 -25.76 11.39 12.01
N VAL A 293 -27.06 11.50 12.30
CA VAL A 293 -28.12 10.77 11.60
C VAL A 293 -29.11 11.66 10.85
N PHE A 294 -29.14 12.98 11.10
CA PHE A 294 -30.17 13.84 10.52
C PHE A 294 -30.20 13.88 8.99
N TRP A 295 -29.07 13.60 8.33
CA TRP A 295 -28.98 13.50 6.88
C TRP A 295 -29.71 12.28 6.30
N ILE A 296 -30.01 11.27 7.13
CA ILE A 296 -30.73 10.05 6.73
C ILE A 296 -32.24 10.31 6.66
N PHE A 297 -32.75 11.13 7.58
CA PHE A 297 -34.20 11.34 7.77
C PHE A 297 -34.96 11.87 6.54
N PRO A 298 -34.41 12.76 5.68
CA PRO A 298 -35.08 13.17 4.44
C PRO A 298 -35.35 12.00 3.48
N HIS A 299 -34.57 10.92 3.57
CA HIS A 299 -34.70 9.73 2.73
C HIS A 299 -35.46 8.59 3.42
N ARG A 300 -35.57 8.63 4.75
CA ARG A 300 -36.24 7.63 5.59
C ARG A 300 -37.14 8.29 6.63
N PRO A 301 -38.32 8.78 6.22
CA PRO A 301 -39.29 9.40 7.14
C PRO A 301 -39.74 8.44 8.26
N ASP A 302 -39.75 7.14 7.99
CA ASP A 302 -40.04 6.10 8.96
C ASP A 302 -39.05 6.09 10.13
N LEU A 303 -37.75 6.15 9.83
CA LEU A 303 -36.69 6.24 10.85
C LEU A 303 -36.69 7.58 11.58
N ALA A 304 -37.09 8.66 10.88
CA ALA A 304 -37.21 9.99 11.47
C ALA A 304 -38.29 10.04 12.56
N GLU A 305 -39.45 9.41 12.31
CA GLU A 305 -40.55 9.33 13.27
C GLU A 305 -40.14 8.53 14.52
N GLU A 306 -39.43 7.41 14.33
CA GLU A 306 -38.92 6.60 15.43
C GLU A 306 -37.90 7.38 16.28
N TYR A 307 -36.95 8.07 15.64
CA TYR A 307 -35.98 8.90 16.34
C TYR A 307 -36.65 10.04 17.12
N ALA A 308 -37.62 10.74 16.53
CA ALA A 308 -38.35 11.83 17.19
C ALA A 308 -39.15 11.35 18.42
N LYS A 309 -39.67 10.11 18.39
CA LYS A 309 -40.33 9.49 19.56
C LYS A 309 -39.35 9.22 20.70
N ALA A 310 -38.14 8.77 20.38
CA ALA A 310 -37.09 8.51 21.36
C ALA A 310 -36.43 9.80 21.90
N HIS A 311 -36.44 10.88 21.11
CA HIS A 311 -35.79 12.16 21.41
C HIS A 311 -36.75 13.37 21.29
N PRO A 312 -37.74 13.52 22.19
CA PRO A 312 -38.71 14.62 22.12
C PRO A 312 -38.08 16.02 22.15
N GLU A 313 -36.87 16.16 22.71
CA GLU A 313 -36.10 17.40 22.81
C GLU A 313 -35.63 17.95 21.45
N VAL A 314 -35.51 17.10 20.43
CA VAL A 314 -35.03 17.48 19.09
C VAL A 314 -36.11 18.25 18.31
N GLY A 315 -37.38 18.10 18.69
CA GLY A 315 -38.50 18.76 18.03
C GLY A 315 -38.74 18.27 16.59
N GLU A 316 -39.27 19.14 15.73
CA GLU A 316 -39.57 18.80 14.34
C GLU A 316 -38.27 18.65 13.52
N ILE A 317 -38.03 17.43 13.00
CA ILE A 317 -36.91 17.13 12.12
C ILE A 317 -37.14 17.80 10.78
N LYS A 318 -36.45 18.92 10.54
CA LYS A 318 -36.52 19.65 9.26
C LYS A 318 -35.47 19.13 8.29
N PRO A 319 -35.81 18.91 7.01
CA PRO A 319 -34.81 18.59 6.00
C PRO A 319 -33.82 19.77 5.85
N PRO A 320 -32.53 19.49 5.61
CA PRO A 320 -31.52 20.53 5.50
C PRO A 320 -31.77 21.46 4.29
N GLU A 321 -31.58 22.77 4.49
CA GLU A 321 -31.79 23.81 3.45
C GLU A 321 -30.82 23.70 2.26
N THR A 322 -29.64 23.11 2.48
CA THR A 322 -28.69 22.75 1.42
C THR A 322 -28.83 21.27 1.13
N GLY A 323 -29.56 20.94 0.06
CA GLY A 323 -29.74 19.58 -0.40
C GLY A 323 -28.41 18.88 -0.68
N ILE A 324 -28.39 17.56 -0.45
CA ILE A 324 -27.41 16.67 -1.08
C ILE A 324 -27.47 16.94 -2.59
N PRO A 325 -26.33 17.09 -3.30
CA PRO A 325 -26.35 17.33 -4.74
C PRO A 325 -27.22 16.29 -5.45
N SER A 326 -28.27 16.77 -6.12
CA SER A 326 -29.36 15.98 -6.71
C SER A 326 -28.97 15.24 -8.00
N GLU A 327 -27.74 14.73 -8.12
CA GLU A 327 -27.24 14.15 -9.39
C GLU A 327 -26.74 12.71 -9.30
N ALA A 328 -27.07 11.96 -8.24
CA ALA A 328 -27.12 10.51 -8.33
C ALA A 328 -28.59 10.10 -8.50
N PRO A 329 -29.02 9.55 -9.65
CA PRO A 329 -30.39 9.12 -9.83
C PRO A 329 -30.69 8.04 -8.79
N MET A 330 -31.56 8.33 -7.82
CA MET A 330 -32.04 7.33 -6.87
C MET A 330 -32.96 6.37 -7.60
N VAL A 331 -32.44 5.22 -8.03
CA VAL A 331 -33.23 4.15 -8.65
C VAL A 331 -33.62 3.16 -7.56
N GLN A 332 -34.90 2.77 -7.51
CA GLN A 332 -35.33 1.71 -6.60
C GLN A 332 -34.63 0.39 -6.96
N PRO A 333 -34.07 -0.36 -5.99
CA PRO A 333 -33.38 -1.60 -6.30
C PRO A 333 -34.33 -2.61 -6.94
N GLY A 334 -33.92 -3.20 -8.05
CA GLY A 334 -34.50 -4.45 -8.54
C GLY A 334 -34.15 -5.60 -7.59
N PRO A 335 -34.85 -6.76 -7.67
CA PRO A 335 -34.62 -7.87 -6.76
C PRO A 335 -33.16 -8.37 -6.83
N PRO A 336 -32.60 -8.87 -5.72
CA PRO A 336 -31.18 -9.22 -5.62
C PRO A 336 -30.81 -10.28 -6.65
N GLY A 337 -29.97 -9.89 -7.61
CA GLY A 337 -29.30 -10.82 -8.53
C GLY A 337 -28.34 -11.70 -7.73
N GLY A 338 -28.47 -13.01 -7.88
CA GLY A 338 -27.61 -14.01 -7.23
C GLY A 338 -26.13 -13.90 -7.63
N PRO A 339 -25.26 -14.72 -7.02
CA PRO A 339 -23.81 -14.53 -7.05
C PRO A 339 -23.25 -14.85 -8.45
N GLY A 340 -22.93 -13.81 -9.22
CA GLY A 340 -22.17 -13.89 -10.46
C GLY A 340 -20.79 -13.30 -10.28
N GLY A 341 -19.73 -14.12 -10.40
CA GLY A 341 -18.34 -13.68 -10.33
C GLY A 341 -17.85 -12.88 -11.57
N PRO A 342 -16.52 -12.80 -11.78
CA PRO A 342 -15.69 -11.62 -11.53
C PRO A 342 -15.29 -10.85 -12.81
N PHE A 343 -14.78 -9.62 -12.64
CA PHE A 343 -14.22 -8.71 -13.65
C PHE A 343 -15.21 -7.96 -14.57
N GLY A 344 -15.51 -6.70 -14.20
CA GLY A 344 -15.88 -5.66 -15.16
C GLY A 344 -14.63 -4.91 -15.63
N GLY A 345 -14.31 -4.99 -16.93
CA GLY A 345 -13.16 -4.34 -17.54
C GLY A 345 -13.20 -2.80 -17.50
N PRO A 346 -12.07 -2.10 -17.78
CA PRO A 346 -12.05 -0.64 -17.82
C PRO A 346 -12.82 -0.11 -19.04
N PRO A 347 -13.49 1.06 -18.93
CA PRO A 347 -14.19 1.66 -20.05
C PRO A 347 -13.22 2.00 -21.19
N GLY A 348 -13.65 1.67 -22.41
CA GLY A 348 -12.89 1.65 -23.65
C GLY A 348 -12.27 2.99 -24.05
N GLY A 349 -11.20 2.87 -24.83
CA GLY A 349 -10.39 3.98 -25.31
C GLY A 349 -11.07 4.84 -26.37
N ALA A 350 -10.78 6.14 -26.32
CA ALA A 350 -10.94 7.02 -27.46
C ALA A 350 -9.67 6.93 -28.32
N GLY A 351 -9.75 6.19 -29.43
CA GLY A 351 -8.79 6.33 -30.52
C GLY A 351 -9.07 7.61 -31.33
N PRO A 352 -8.06 8.26 -31.92
CA PRO A 352 -8.27 9.42 -32.77
C PRO A 352 -8.75 8.96 -34.15
N GLY A 353 -10.02 9.23 -34.47
CA GLY A 353 -10.58 9.07 -35.81
C GLY A 353 -10.24 10.25 -36.71
N ALA A 354 -9.53 9.97 -37.80
CA ALA A 354 -9.34 10.88 -38.92
C ALA A 354 -10.56 10.87 -39.85
N HIS A 355 -10.88 12.07 -40.39
CA HIS A 355 -11.60 12.44 -41.63
C HIS A 355 -12.28 13.79 -41.32
N GLY A 356 -12.16 14.89 -42.05
CA GLY A 356 -11.75 15.14 -43.43
C GLY A 356 -12.73 16.15 -44.03
N THR A 357 -12.20 17.30 -44.46
CA THR A 357 -12.65 18.21 -45.54
C THR A 357 -13.78 19.25 -45.35
N HIS A 358 -13.41 20.49 -45.74
CA HIS A 358 -14.16 21.64 -46.31
C HIS A 358 -15.22 22.34 -45.45
N ASP A 359 -15.41 23.67 -45.45
CA ASP A 359 -14.96 24.77 -46.33
C ASP A 359 -15.22 26.14 -45.65
N HIS A 360 -14.48 27.18 -46.09
CA HIS A 360 -14.72 28.65 -46.09
C HIS A 360 -15.33 29.35 -44.84
N SER A 361 -14.90 30.54 -44.39
CA SER A 361 -14.77 31.78 -45.14
C SER A 361 -13.94 32.85 -44.37
N HIS A 362 -13.26 33.68 -45.16
CA HIS A 362 -12.73 35.05 -44.91
C HIS A 362 -11.57 35.29 -43.94
#